data_AF-A0A831WKN1-F1
#
_entry.id   AF-A0A831WKN1-F1
#
_cell.length_a   1.000
_cell.length_b   1.000
_cell.length_c   1.000
_cell.angle_alpha   90.00
_cell.angle_beta   90.00
_cell.angle_gamma   90.00
#
_symmetry.space_group_name_H-M   'P 1'
#
loop_
_entity.id
_entity.type
_entity.pdbx_description
1 polymer ?
#
loop_
_entity_poly.entity_id
_entity_poly.type
_entity_poly.pdbx_seq_one_letter_code
_entity_poly.pdbx_strand_id
1 'polypeptide(L)'
;MISIEQPDDLMSISLYRVLSYRQDKEFYQLVKNWNKRIVIHIKPFYPVTVIFEGENIKFERGDSKKANLKVIMELDAMLDLAYGRKGLISVFLRGKMKIKGLYKLGTVLRFKKIFMTSMKLIASDPNLHYYEKRTK
;
A
#
# COMPACT_ATOMS: atom_id res chain seq x y z
N MET A 1 18.96 -7.29 -3.64
CA MET A 1 18.12 -7.43 -2.42
C MET A 1 17.42 -6.09 -2.27
N ILE A 2 16.11 -6.05 -2.00
CA ILE A 2 15.43 -4.75 -1.87
C ILE A 2 15.84 -4.10 -0.56
N SER A 3 16.29 -2.86 -0.63
CA SER A 3 16.54 -2.02 0.54
C SER A 3 15.32 -1.17 0.80
N ILE A 4 14.78 -1.21 2.01
CA ILE A 4 13.64 -0.39 2.42
C ILE A 4 14.11 0.52 3.55
N GLU A 5 14.11 1.82 3.32
CA GLU A 5 14.56 2.81 4.30
C GLU A 5 13.58 2.89 5.46
N GLN A 6 14.08 2.76 6.69
CA GLN A 6 13.29 2.81 7.92
C GLN A 6 12.81 4.26 8.16
N PRO A 7 11.49 4.52 8.19
CA PRO A 7 10.96 5.85 8.43
C PRO A 7 10.75 6.13 9.93
N ASP A 8 10.53 7.39 10.27
CA ASP A 8 10.37 7.90 11.64
C ASP A 8 8.92 8.30 12.00
N ASP A 9 8.02 8.40 11.02
CA ASP A 9 6.62 8.78 11.24
C ASP A 9 5.63 7.59 11.21
N LEU A 10 4.53 7.68 11.96
CA LEU A 10 3.57 6.58 12.17
C LEU A 10 3.01 5.99 10.87
N MET A 11 2.61 6.84 9.92
CA MET A 11 2.02 6.39 8.66
C MET A 11 3.06 5.71 7.78
N SER A 12 4.25 6.29 7.67
CA SER A 12 5.36 5.69 6.93
C SER A 12 5.82 4.40 7.59
N ILE A 13 5.89 4.31 8.92
CA ILE A 13 6.22 3.07 9.66
C ILE A 13 5.18 1.98 9.35
N SER A 14 3.90 2.33 9.33
CA SER A 14 2.82 1.39 8.99
C SER A 14 2.98 0.86 7.56
N LEU A 15 3.26 1.74 6.60
CA LEU A 15 3.49 1.36 5.21
C LEU A 15 4.80 0.57 5.02
N TYR A 16 5.85 0.90 5.78
CA TYR A 16 7.08 0.14 5.87
C TYR A 16 6.79 -1.29 6.31
N ARG A 17 6.03 -1.49 7.39
CA ARG A 17 5.63 -2.83 7.85
C ARG A 17 4.85 -3.57 6.77
N VAL A 18 3.96 -2.89 6.05
CA VAL A 18 3.21 -3.49 4.94
C VAL A 18 4.14 -3.97 3.81
N LEU A 19 5.06 -3.11 3.35
CA LEU A 19 5.92 -3.42 2.21
C LEU A 19 7.05 -4.39 2.57
N SER A 20 7.55 -4.35 3.81
CA SER A 20 8.62 -5.22 4.31
C SER A 20 8.13 -6.61 4.70
N TYR A 21 6.82 -6.81 4.88
CA TYR A 21 6.26 -8.12 5.23
C TYR A 21 6.52 -9.17 4.15
N ARG A 22 6.57 -8.75 2.88
CA ARG A 22 6.78 -9.64 1.76
C ARG A 22 8.18 -9.46 1.19
N GLN A 23 8.98 -10.52 1.17
CA GLN A 23 10.33 -10.52 0.60
C GLN A 23 10.57 -11.69 -0.39
N ASP A 24 9.51 -12.23 -0.98
CA ASP A 24 9.65 -13.30 -1.98
C ASP A 24 10.11 -12.77 -3.36
N LYS A 25 10.39 -13.72 -4.26
CA LYS A 25 10.87 -13.46 -5.62
C LYS A 25 9.87 -12.65 -6.46
N GLU A 26 8.56 -12.87 -6.31
CA GLU A 26 7.56 -12.10 -7.06
C GLU A 26 7.59 -10.63 -6.62
N PHE A 27 7.65 -10.38 -5.31
CA PHE A 27 7.78 -9.01 -4.80
C PHE A 27 9.01 -8.30 -5.36
N TYR A 28 10.17 -8.95 -5.31
CA TYR A 28 11.41 -8.41 -5.88
C TYR A 28 11.24 -8.00 -7.35
N GLN A 29 10.62 -8.86 -8.18
CA GLN A 29 10.39 -8.56 -9.59
C GLN A 29 9.39 -7.41 -9.82
N LEU A 30 8.43 -7.24 -8.93
CA LEU A 30 7.44 -6.16 -9.02
C LEU A 30 8.06 -4.80 -8.72
N VAL A 31 9.00 -4.73 -7.77
CA VAL A 31 9.55 -3.46 -7.27
C VAL A 31 10.87 -3.08 -7.93
N LYS A 32 11.70 -4.06 -8.32
CA LYS A 32 12.99 -3.81 -8.97
C LYS A 32 12.82 -2.95 -10.21
N ASN A 33 13.58 -1.86 -10.29
CA ASN A 33 13.62 -0.94 -11.42
C ASN A 33 12.25 -0.36 -11.80
N TRP A 34 11.26 -0.39 -10.89
CA TRP A 34 9.95 0.15 -11.20
C TRP A 34 9.99 1.68 -11.37
N ASN A 35 10.85 2.36 -10.59
CA ASN A 35 11.16 3.77 -10.73
C ASN A 35 9.89 4.65 -10.73
N LYS A 36 9.09 4.53 -9.65
CA LYS A 36 7.81 5.22 -9.49
C LYS A 36 7.66 5.87 -8.13
N ARG A 37 6.90 6.97 -8.11
CA ARG A 37 6.42 7.66 -6.91
C ARG A 37 4.92 7.42 -6.76
N ILE A 38 4.53 6.79 -5.66
CA ILE A 38 3.14 6.43 -5.36
C ILE A 38 2.72 7.16 -4.09
N VAL A 39 1.73 8.04 -4.18
CA VAL A 39 1.13 8.69 -3.02
C VAL A 39 0.03 7.80 -2.47
N ILE A 40 0.10 7.47 -1.19
CA ILE A 40 -0.93 6.72 -0.45
C ILE A 40 -1.50 7.67 0.61
N HIS A 41 -2.81 7.90 0.56
CA HIS A 41 -3.52 8.74 1.50
C HIS A 41 -4.67 7.93 2.11
N ILE A 42 -4.48 7.48 3.34
CA ILE A 42 -5.50 6.80 4.13
C ILE A 42 -6.14 7.84 5.05
N LYS A 43 -7.37 8.24 4.77
CA LYS A 43 -8.08 9.25 5.56
C LYS A 43 -8.43 8.72 6.97
N PRO A 44 -8.37 9.56 8.02
CA PRO A 44 -8.12 11.01 7.98
C PRO A 44 -6.64 11.43 8.11
N PHE A 45 -5.70 10.49 7.95
CA PHE A 45 -4.28 10.77 8.17
C PHE A 45 -3.62 11.54 7.01
N TYR A 46 -2.41 12.04 7.25
CA TYR A 46 -1.62 12.70 6.22
C TYR A 46 -1.18 11.72 5.12
N PRO A 47 -1.03 12.19 3.86
CA PRO A 47 -0.52 11.37 2.78
C PRO A 47 0.96 11.01 2.98
N VAL A 48 1.36 9.85 2.47
CA VAL A 48 2.75 9.41 2.39
C VAL A 48 3.07 9.12 0.92
N THR A 49 4.22 9.61 0.46
CA THR A 49 4.78 9.25 -0.84
C THR A 49 5.74 8.09 -0.67
N VAL A 50 5.44 6.96 -1.31
CA VAL A 50 6.35 5.81 -1.44
C VAL A 50 7.15 5.96 -2.73
N ILE A 51 8.46 5.97 -2.63
CA ILE A 51 9.38 6.14 -3.76
C ILE A 51 10.10 4.83 -4.01
N PHE A 52 9.86 4.26 -5.18
CA PHE A 52 10.58 3.09 -5.70
C PHE A 52 11.67 3.60 -6.64
N GLU A 53 12.93 3.31 -6.35
CA GLU A 53 14.09 3.77 -7.13
C GLU A 53 15.16 2.68 -7.18
N GLY A 54 15.33 2.06 -8.36
CA GLY A 54 16.20 0.90 -8.53
C GLY A 54 15.76 -0.27 -7.66
N GLU A 55 16.60 -0.64 -6.68
CA GLU A 55 16.30 -1.65 -5.65
C GLU A 55 15.93 -1.03 -4.29
N ASN A 56 15.74 0.29 -4.22
CA ASN A 56 15.46 1.02 -2.99
C ASN A 56 13.99 1.44 -2.91
N ILE A 57 13.43 1.37 -1.70
CA ILE A 57 12.11 1.91 -1.35
C ILE A 57 12.28 2.92 -0.23
N LYS A 58 11.76 4.13 -0.43
CA LYS A 58 11.80 5.23 0.53
C LYS A 58 10.42 5.80 0.80
N PHE A 59 10.27 6.49 1.92
CA PHE A 59 9.03 7.11 2.34
C PHE A 59 9.26 8.61 2.58
N GLU A 60 8.42 9.44 1.97
CA GLU A 60 8.40 10.88 2.22
C GLU A 60 7.02 11.25 2.77
N ARG A 61 7.00 11.95 3.90
CA ARG A 61 5.76 12.53 4.43
C ARG A 61 5.24 13.59 3.46
N GLY A 62 3.96 13.50 3.11
CA GLY A 62 3.29 14.47 2.26
C GLY A 62 2.99 13.96 0.85
N ASP A 63 2.45 14.89 0.05
CA ASP A 63 1.97 14.63 -1.30
C ASP A 63 3.00 15.09 -2.33
N SER A 64 3.55 14.14 -3.09
CA SER A 64 4.50 14.47 -4.15
C SER A 64 3.79 14.97 -5.40
N LYS A 65 4.11 16.20 -5.83
CA LYS A 65 3.64 16.78 -7.10
C LYS A 65 4.04 15.95 -8.34
N LYS A 66 5.09 15.12 -8.21
CA LYS A 66 5.60 14.24 -9.28
C LYS A 66 5.08 12.79 -9.16
N ALA A 67 4.01 12.57 -8.41
CA ALA A 67 3.42 11.24 -8.23
C ALA A 67 2.97 10.64 -9.56
N ASN A 68 3.38 9.39 -9.82
CA ASN A 68 2.87 8.61 -10.95
C ASN A 68 1.47 8.08 -10.67
N LEU A 69 1.18 7.82 -9.40
CA LEU A 69 -0.12 7.34 -8.92
C LEU A 69 -0.39 7.95 -7.55
N LYS A 70 -1.62 8.38 -7.32
CA LYS A 70 -2.11 8.79 -6.02
C LYS A 70 -3.35 8.01 -5.67
N VAL A 71 -3.30 7.26 -4.58
CA VAL A 71 -4.41 6.46 -4.07
C VAL A 71 -4.90 7.09 -2.78
N ILE A 72 -6.16 7.48 -2.76
CA ILE A 72 -6.84 8.05 -1.61
C ILE A 72 -7.90 7.05 -1.18
N MET A 73 -7.92 6.63 0.08
CA MET A 73 -8.92 5.71 0.60
C MET A 73 -9.31 6.04 2.03
N GLU A 74 -10.50 5.64 2.45
CA GLU A 74 -10.89 5.66 3.87
C GLU A 74 -10.21 4.51 4.62
N LEU A 75 -9.97 4.67 5.93
CA LEU A 75 -9.35 3.63 6.75
C LEU A 75 -10.19 2.35 6.79
N ASP A 76 -11.51 2.46 6.94
CA ASP A 76 -12.44 1.31 6.93
C ASP A 76 -12.39 0.55 5.59
N ALA A 77 -12.30 1.28 4.48
CA ALA A 77 -12.12 0.72 3.15
C ALA A 77 -10.79 -0.02 3.01
N MET A 78 -9.69 0.51 3.55
CA MET A 78 -8.40 -0.19 3.58
C MET A 78 -8.51 -1.52 4.33
N LEU A 79 -9.15 -1.51 5.51
CA LEU A 79 -9.33 -2.70 6.34
C LEU A 79 -10.23 -3.73 5.64
N ASP A 80 -11.37 -3.30 5.07
CA ASP A 80 -12.27 -4.18 4.32
C ASP A 80 -11.56 -4.86 3.14
N LEU A 81 -10.62 -4.16 2.50
CA LEU A 81 -9.81 -4.69 1.41
C LEU A 81 -8.73 -5.67 1.89
N ALA A 82 -8.07 -5.36 3.01
CA ALA A 82 -7.04 -6.20 3.62
C ALA A 82 -7.63 -7.53 4.10
N TYR A 83 -8.78 -7.50 4.78
CA TYR A 83 -9.49 -8.69 5.25
C TYR A 83 -10.34 -9.38 4.17
N GLY A 84 -10.32 -8.90 2.93
CA GLY A 84 -11.09 -9.49 1.83
C GLY A 84 -12.62 -9.37 1.96
N ARG A 85 -13.12 -8.58 2.91
CA ARG A 85 -14.56 -8.34 3.13
C ARG A 85 -15.21 -7.63 1.94
N LYS A 86 -14.44 -6.78 1.23
CA LYS A 86 -14.87 -6.11 0.00
C LYS A 86 -13.80 -6.17 -1.08
N GLY A 87 -14.25 -6.22 -2.33
CA GLY A 87 -13.38 -6.11 -3.51
C GLY A 87 -13.02 -4.65 -3.84
N LEU A 88 -11.87 -4.46 -4.50
CA LEU A 88 -11.34 -3.14 -4.89
C LEU A 88 -12.31 -2.36 -5.80
N ILE A 89 -13.00 -3.06 -6.70
CA ILE A 89 -14.03 -2.47 -7.59
C ILE A 89 -15.21 -1.93 -6.76
N SER A 90 -15.67 -2.69 -5.76
CA SER A 90 -16.79 -2.28 -4.91
C SER A 90 -16.46 -1.04 -4.09
N VAL A 91 -15.26 -0.98 -3.51
CA VAL A 91 -14.80 0.17 -2.72
C VAL A 91 -14.61 1.41 -3.61
N PHE A 92 -14.11 1.23 -4.84
CA PHE A 92 -13.97 2.30 -5.82
C PHE A 92 -15.34 2.86 -6.25
N LEU A 93 -16.29 1.99 -6.63
CA LEU A 93 -17.63 2.39 -7.07
C LEU A 93 -18.43 3.11 -5.97
N ARG A 94 -18.20 2.76 -4.70
CA ARG A 94 -18.82 3.44 -3.54
C ARG A 94 -18.14 4.77 -3.19
N GLY A 95 -17.15 5.22 -3.95
CA GLY A 95 -16.44 6.48 -3.73
C GLY A 95 -15.49 6.48 -2.52
N LYS A 96 -15.33 5.34 -1.84
CA LYS A 96 -14.46 5.17 -0.66
C LYS A 96 -12.98 5.02 -1.00
N MET A 97 -12.68 4.80 -2.28
CA MET A 97 -11.33 4.85 -2.83
C MET A 97 -11.33 5.69 -4.10
N LYS A 98 -10.32 6.56 -4.24
CA LYS A 98 -10.07 7.37 -5.44
C LYS A 98 -8.64 7.14 -5.89
N ILE A 99 -8.46 7.00 -7.20
CA ILE A 99 -7.14 6.89 -7.81
C ILE A 99 -6.96 8.14 -8.69
N LYS A 100 -5.85 8.86 -8.54
CA LYS A 100 -5.47 10.09 -9.25
C LYS A 100 -4.07 9.93 -9.87
N GLY A 101 -3.76 10.71 -10.92
CA GLY A 101 -2.44 10.74 -11.58
C GLY A 101 -2.46 10.22 -13.01
N LEU A 102 -1.28 10.04 -13.62
CA LEU A 102 -1.16 9.48 -14.97
C LEU A 102 -1.51 7.98 -14.97
N TYR A 103 -2.74 7.68 -15.35
CA TYR A 103 -3.32 6.33 -15.37
C TYR A 103 -2.71 5.45 -16.47
N LYS A 104 -1.53 4.88 -16.21
CA LYS A 104 -1.11 3.69 -16.95
C LYS A 104 -1.69 2.48 -16.23
N LEU A 105 -2.58 1.73 -16.89
CA LEU A 105 -3.22 0.52 -16.34
C LEU A 105 -2.20 -0.41 -15.66
N GLY A 106 -1.02 -0.58 -16.27
CA GLY A 106 0.08 -1.37 -15.69
C GLY A 106 0.60 -0.85 -14.34
N THR A 107 0.61 0.47 -14.11
CA THR A 107 1.02 1.07 -12.82
C THR A 107 0.00 0.75 -11.73
N VAL A 108 -1.30 0.84 -12.04
CA VAL A 108 -2.38 0.50 -11.11
C VAL A 108 -2.36 -1.00 -10.77
N LEU A 109 -2.23 -1.86 -11.79
CA LEU A 109 -2.17 -3.31 -11.59
C LEU A 109 -0.94 -3.73 -10.80
N ARG A 110 0.22 -3.14 -11.07
CA ARG A 110 1.45 -3.40 -10.33
C ARG A 110 1.35 -2.90 -8.88
N PHE A 111 0.84 -1.69 -8.67
CA PHE A 111 0.52 -1.20 -7.32
C PHE A 111 -0.41 -2.15 -6.57
N LYS A 112 -1.49 -2.62 -7.21
CA LYS A 112 -2.41 -3.61 -6.62
C LYS A 112 -1.65 -4.87 -6.19
N LYS A 113 -0.81 -5.44 -7.05
CA LYS A 113 0.01 -6.63 -6.71
C LYS A 113 1.02 -6.36 -5.61
N ILE A 114 1.55 -5.14 -5.52
CA ILE A 114 2.50 -4.74 -4.46
C ILE A 114 1.75 -4.55 -3.13
N PHE A 115 0.88 -3.56 -3.07
CA PHE A 115 0.30 -3.09 -1.83
C PHE A 115 -0.82 -3.99 -1.31
N MET A 116 -1.76 -4.37 -2.18
CA MET A 116 -2.95 -5.12 -1.74
C MET A 116 -2.62 -6.55 -1.35
N THR A 117 -1.72 -7.20 -2.09
CA THR A 117 -1.27 -8.54 -1.75
C THR A 117 -0.54 -8.54 -0.41
N SER A 118 0.37 -7.58 -0.19
CA SER A 118 1.08 -7.45 1.08
C SER A 118 0.11 -7.22 2.26
N MET A 119 -0.87 -6.32 2.12
CA MET A 119 -1.89 -6.10 3.17
C MET A 119 -2.70 -7.35 3.48
N LYS A 120 -3.11 -8.10 2.45
CA LYS A 120 -3.87 -9.34 2.64
C LYS A 120 -3.08 -10.40 3.39
N LEU A 121 -1.80 -10.56 3.03
CA LEU A 121 -0.92 -11.52 3.68
C LEU A 121 -0.73 -11.21 5.17
N ILE A 122 -0.59 -9.92 5.52
CA ILE A 122 -0.55 -9.46 6.92
C ILE A 122 -1.86 -9.75 7.64
N ALA A 123 -2.99 -9.45 7.00
CA ALA A 123 -4.31 -9.66 7.61
C ALA A 123 -4.63 -11.15 7.82
N SER A 124 -4.05 -12.03 7.00
CA SER A 124 -4.19 -13.49 7.13
C SER A 124 -3.15 -14.15 8.04
N ASP A 125 -2.16 -13.41 8.57
CA ASP A 125 -1.14 -13.99 9.44
C ASP A 125 -1.73 -14.31 10.82
N PRO A 126 -1.80 -15.60 11.21
CA PRO A 126 -2.36 -16.00 12.48
C PRO A 126 -1.59 -15.48 13.69
N ASN A 127 -0.29 -15.18 13.52
CA ASN A 127 0.55 -14.67 14.59
C ASN A 127 0.33 -13.16 14.84
N LEU A 128 -0.44 -12.48 13.98
CA LEU A 128 -0.84 -11.08 14.13
C LEU A 128 -2.31 -10.92 14.54
N HIS A 129 -3.04 -12.01 14.80
CA HIS A 129 -4.44 -12.04 15.27
C HIS A 129 -4.63 -11.58 16.74
N TYR A 130 -3.82 -10.63 17.24
CA TYR A 130 -3.98 -10.10 18.60
C TYR A 130 -5.38 -9.46 18.85
N TYR A 131 -6.09 -9.10 17.77
CA TYR A 131 -7.38 -8.41 17.82
C TYR A 131 -8.53 -9.16 17.13
N GLU A 132 -8.39 -10.45 16.83
CA GLU A 132 -9.57 -11.23 16.44
C GLU A 132 -10.51 -11.30 17.65
N LYS A 133 -11.47 -10.38 17.63
CA LYS A 133 -12.62 -10.36 18.52
C LYS A 133 -13.30 -11.70 18.31
N ARG A 134 -13.17 -12.62 19.27
CA ARG A 134 -13.95 -13.87 19.30
C ARG A 134 -15.42 -13.47 19.21
N THR A 135 -16.01 -13.56 18.01
CA THR A 135 -17.45 -13.63 17.87
C THR A 135 -17.84 -14.98 18.45
N LYS A 136 -18.44 -14.92 19.65
CA LYS A 136 -19.27 -16.01 20.16
C LYS A 136 -20.46 -16.22 19.24
#